data_AF-X1T7F9-F1
#
_entry.id   AF-X1T7F9-F1
#
_cell.length_a   1.000
_cell.length_b   1.000
_cell.length_c   1.000
_cell.angle_alpha   90.00
_cell.angle_beta   90.00
_cell.angle_gamma   90.00
#
_symmetry.space_group_name_H-M   'P 1'
#
loop_
_entity.id
_entity.type
_entity.pdbx_description
1 polymer ?
#
loop_
_entity_poly.entity_id
_entity_poly.type
_entity_poly.pdbx_seq_one_letter_code
_entity_poly.pdbx_strand_id
1 'polypeptide(L)'
;TMSINEATIKRVLYYPEQLPDSAMPDIAVSSEVSPTLLDLRQFSPLLVRLSEVAADRDDDVEMRFKVDTTILNVLTGSMFNLLANNFSLLAKNRLYYNLFDSSAVTAKTDFKTFFSLWVIKPTVAHKLRYGIPLTAEEQKLNRDLGISDTVEKGLLPLPLAQQIAREYQVIQEETHGFVVTVPTAGIDVETLHPVNGQFLVLTKISADQGVAGNNIRIAIDRDMVSDYLEFPTYGLGGLDKEISCFIPALSELRIKLKATTGEAINIRFTVQKCALT
;
A
#
# COMPACT_ATOMS: atom_id res chain seq x y z
N THR A 1 -3.99 12.43 10.33
CA THR A 1 -4.10 11.50 9.18
C THR A 1 -4.53 10.15 9.72
N MET A 2 -5.46 9.46 9.05
CA MET A 2 -5.79 8.08 9.41
C MET A 2 -4.85 7.19 8.60
N SER A 3 -3.66 6.91 9.13
CA SER A 3 -2.70 6.01 8.49
C SER A 3 -3.20 4.57 8.54
N ILE A 4 -2.69 3.73 7.64
CA ILE A 4 -3.00 2.29 7.64
C ILE A 4 -2.68 1.68 9.02
N ASN A 5 -3.67 0.99 9.58
CA ASN A 5 -3.60 0.32 10.88
C ASN A 5 -4.17 -1.11 10.82
N GLU A 6 -4.18 -1.83 11.94
CA GLU A 6 -4.68 -3.20 12.01
C GLU A 6 -6.15 -3.32 11.62
N ALA A 7 -6.98 -2.31 11.89
CA ALA A 7 -8.38 -2.31 11.48
C ALA A 7 -8.50 -2.25 9.95
N THR A 8 -7.63 -1.47 9.30
CA THR A 8 -7.55 -1.39 7.83
C THR A 8 -7.17 -2.75 7.23
N ILE A 9 -6.15 -3.41 7.79
CA ILE A 9 -5.72 -4.75 7.34
C ILE A 9 -6.84 -5.79 7.50
N LYS A 10 -7.59 -5.74 8.60
CA LYS A 10 -8.72 -6.65 8.84
C LYS A 10 -9.90 -6.44 7.88
N ARG A 11 -9.99 -5.28 7.20
CA ARG A 11 -11.02 -4.99 6.18
C ARG A 11 -10.66 -5.54 4.80
N VAL A 12 -9.45 -6.09 4.61
CA VAL A 12 -9.05 -6.73 3.34
C VAL A 12 -9.91 -7.97 3.11
N LEU A 13 -10.55 -8.04 1.94
CA LEU A 13 -11.45 -9.12 1.55
C LEU A 13 -10.85 -10.01 0.46
N TYR A 14 -10.22 -9.40 -0.54
CA TYR A 14 -9.68 -10.09 -1.71
C TYR A 14 -8.17 -10.14 -1.62
N TYR A 15 -7.64 -11.28 -1.15
CA TYR A 15 -6.22 -11.49 -1.02
C TYR A 15 -5.61 -12.03 -2.32
N PRO A 16 -4.37 -11.65 -2.67
CA PRO A 16 -3.57 -10.59 -2.05
C PRO A 16 -4.12 -9.20 -2.42
N GLU A 17 -3.93 -8.22 -1.53
CA GLU A 17 -4.33 -6.82 -1.76
C GLU A 17 -3.16 -5.87 -1.46
N GLN A 18 -2.96 -4.82 -2.25
CA GLN A 18 -1.92 -3.80 -2.01
C GLN A 18 -2.55 -2.45 -1.69
N LEU A 19 -2.28 -1.97 -0.49
CA LEU A 19 -2.87 -0.75 0.08
C LEU A 19 -1.86 0.40 0.02
N PRO A 20 -2.14 1.49 -0.72
CA PRO A 20 -1.31 2.69 -0.75
C PRO A 20 -1.52 3.58 0.47
N ASP A 21 -0.47 4.26 0.94
CA ASP A 21 -0.57 5.34 1.91
C ASP A 21 0.50 6.41 1.65
N SER A 22 0.27 7.62 2.14
CA SER A 22 1.22 8.71 2.04
C SER A 22 1.16 9.64 3.25
N ALA A 23 2.24 10.36 3.49
CA ALA A 23 2.32 11.34 4.55
C ALA A 23 3.28 12.49 4.18
N MET A 24 3.09 13.61 4.85
CA MET A 24 3.98 14.76 4.79
C MET A 24 4.23 15.29 6.20
N PRO A 25 4.95 14.52 7.05
CA PRO A 25 5.25 14.94 8.41
C PRO A 25 6.28 16.07 8.49
N ASP A 26 6.25 16.78 9.61
CA ASP A 26 7.41 17.48 10.13
C ASP A 26 8.24 16.50 10.97
N ILE A 27 9.56 16.56 10.84
CA ILE A 27 10.54 15.76 11.57
C ILE A 27 11.36 16.70 12.44
N ALA A 28 11.21 16.59 13.76
CA ALA A 28 12.01 17.39 14.69
C ALA A 28 13.45 16.86 14.77
N VAL A 29 14.38 17.76 15.10
CA VAL A 29 15.82 17.44 15.22
C VAL A 29 16.06 16.24 16.12
N SER A 30 16.97 15.36 15.69
CA SER A 30 17.41 14.19 16.48
C SER A 30 16.24 13.31 16.96
N SER A 31 15.17 13.22 16.19
CA SER A 31 13.94 12.54 16.61
C SER A 31 13.26 11.80 15.46
N GLU A 32 12.38 10.87 15.84
CA GLU A 32 11.49 10.20 14.90
C GLU A 32 10.18 10.97 14.76
N VAL A 33 9.56 10.87 13.59
CA VAL A 33 8.25 11.48 13.31
C VAL A 33 7.21 11.02 14.35
N SER A 34 6.41 11.99 14.81
CA SER A 34 5.30 11.80 15.74
C SER A 34 4.05 12.51 15.21
N PRO A 35 2.90 11.81 15.04
CA PRO A 35 2.70 10.40 15.29
C PRO A 35 3.46 9.51 14.29
N THR A 36 3.82 8.30 14.72
CA THR A 36 4.51 7.31 13.88
C THR A 36 3.75 7.03 12.59
N LEU A 37 4.48 6.97 11.47
CA LEU A 37 3.89 6.73 10.15
C LEU A 37 3.20 5.36 10.03
N LEU A 38 3.89 4.30 10.44
CA LEU A 38 3.35 2.94 10.42
C LEU A 38 3.90 2.11 11.58
N ASP A 39 3.01 1.58 12.42
CA ASP A 39 3.34 0.59 13.46
C ASP A 39 2.23 -0.44 13.55
N LEU A 40 2.38 -1.52 12.78
CA LEU A 40 1.45 -2.63 12.73
C LEU A 40 1.92 -3.77 13.62
N ARG A 41 1.02 -4.28 14.44
CA ARG A 41 1.26 -5.37 15.38
C ARG A 41 0.11 -6.37 15.36
N GLN A 42 0.40 -7.64 15.68
CA GLN A 42 -0.62 -8.67 15.91
C GLN A 42 -1.59 -8.91 14.73
N PHE A 43 -1.12 -8.76 13.49
CA PHE A 43 -1.92 -9.03 12.28
C PHE A 43 -1.88 -10.50 11.82
N SER A 44 -1.21 -11.38 12.59
CA SER A 44 -1.30 -12.84 12.40
C SER A 44 -2.78 -13.29 12.41
N PRO A 45 -3.20 -14.21 11.53
CA PRO A 45 -2.38 -15.08 10.68
C PRO A 45 -2.01 -14.49 9.32
N LEU A 46 -2.30 -13.22 9.04
CA LEU A 46 -1.94 -12.61 7.75
C LEU A 46 -0.42 -12.32 7.68
N LEU A 47 0.09 -12.23 6.46
CA LEU A 47 1.41 -11.72 6.17
C LEU A 47 1.27 -10.31 5.60
N VAL A 48 2.14 -9.39 6.02
CA VAL A 48 2.14 -8.02 5.53
C VAL A 48 3.51 -7.73 4.93
N ARG A 49 3.56 -7.16 3.72
CA ARG A 49 4.81 -6.78 3.07
C ARG A 49 4.80 -5.30 2.74
N LEU A 50 5.73 -4.57 3.34
CA LEU A 50 6.02 -3.19 2.95
C LEU A 50 6.78 -3.18 1.63
N SER A 51 6.29 -2.39 0.69
CA SER A 51 6.80 -2.25 -0.66
C SER A 51 6.76 -0.80 -1.11
N GLU A 52 7.55 -0.49 -2.15
CA GLU A 52 7.49 0.80 -2.86
C GLU A 52 7.63 2.03 -1.96
N VAL A 53 8.47 1.93 -0.93
CA VAL A 53 8.72 3.05 -0.03
C VAL A 53 9.51 4.13 -0.77
N ALA A 54 8.98 5.34 -0.72
CA ALA A 54 9.57 6.54 -1.28
C ALA A 54 9.55 7.65 -0.22
N ALA A 55 10.57 8.49 -0.25
CA ALA A 55 10.71 9.63 0.64
C ALA A 55 11.47 10.76 -0.07
N ASP A 56 11.34 11.99 0.42
CA ASP A 56 12.24 13.08 0.03
C ASP A 56 13.69 12.68 0.32
N ARG A 57 14.60 13.16 -0.53
CA ARG A 57 16.03 12.87 -0.38
C ARG A 57 16.69 13.90 0.52
N ASP A 58 17.24 13.44 1.65
CA ASP A 58 17.98 14.28 2.59
C ASP A 58 19.10 13.49 3.28
N ASP A 59 20.28 14.10 3.38
CA ASP A 59 21.48 13.44 3.92
C ASP A 59 21.42 13.25 5.44
N ASP A 60 20.49 13.91 6.13
CA ASP A 60 20.28 13.77 7.57
C ASP A 60 19.09 12.86 7.91
N VAL A 61 18.24 12.50 6.94
CA VAL A 61 17.01 11.73 7.21
C VAL A 61 17.18 10.24 6.91
N GLU A 62 16.87 9.38 7.88
CA GLU A 62 16.85 7.93 7.78
C GLU A 62 15.41 7.38 7.67
N MET A 63 15.19 6.46 6.74
CA MET A 63 14.06 5.52 6.80
C MET A 63 14.40 4.39 7.77
N ARG A 64 13.59 4.23 8.81
CA ARG A 64 13.76 3.20 9.84
C ARG A 64 12.67 2.15 9.76
N PHE A 65 13.10 0.90 9.59
CA PHE A 65 12.22 -0.24 9.48
C PHE A 65 12.47 -1.21 10.64
N LYS A 66 11.39 -1.74 11.21
CA LYS A 66 11.45 -2.91 12.11
C LYS A 66 10.49 -3.96 11.60
N VAL A 67 11.02 -5.11 11.23
CA VAL A 67 10.30 -6.20 10.57
C VAL A 67 10.48 -7.44 11.43
N ASP A 68 9.45 -7.78 12.19
CA ASP A 68 9.50 -8.79 13.25
C ASP A 68 10.67 -8.55 14.23
N THR A 69 11.78 -9.27 14.06
CA THR A 69 13.00 -9.17 14.90
C THR A 69 14.14 -8.40 14.22
N THR A 70 14.00 -8.04 12.96
CA THR A 70 15.04 -7.40 12.15
C THR A 70 14.84 -5.90 12.12
N ILE A 71 15.95 -5.15 12.19
CA ILE A 71 15.96 -3.70 12.05
C ILE A 71 16.80 -3.34 10.83
N LEU A 72 16.31 -2.39 10.04
CA LEU A 72 17.00 -1.84 8.88
C LEU A 72 16.83 -0.32 8.90
N ASN A 73 17.93 0.41 8.84
CA ASN A 73 17.92 1.87 8.73
C ASN A 73 18.67 2.25 7.45
N VAL A 74 18.10 3.17 6.66
CA VAL A 74 18.64 3.56 5.36
C VAL A 74 18.54 5.08 5.23
N LEU A 75 19.65 5.75 4.90
CA LEU A 75 19.66 7.19 4.62
C LEU A 75 18.89 7.49 3.33
N THR A 76 17.96 8.44 3.41
CA THR A 76 17.17 8.90 2.26
C THR A 76 18.03 9.61 1.23
N GLY A 77 19.11 10.30 1.66
CA GLY A 77 20.13 10.94 0.81
C GLY A 77 20.70 10.04 -0.29
N SER A 78 20.74 8.73 -0.06
CA SER A 78 21.26 7.72 -0.99
C SER A 78 20.20 7.07 -1.88
N MET A 79 18.94 7.49 -1.79
CA MET A 79 17.79 6.89 -2.47
C MET A 79 17.30 7.76 -3.63
N PHE A 80 16.39 7.22 -4.45
CA PHE A 80 15.69 8.04 -5.45
C PHE A 80 14.77 9.04 -4.76
N ASN A 81 14.78 10.29 -5.24
CA ASN A 81 13.98 11.37 -4.66
C ASN A 81 12.48 11.17 -4.93
N LEU A 82 11.72 10.81 -3.89
CA LEU A 82 10.29 10.57 -3.93
C LEU A 82 9.86 9.56 -5.02
N LEU A 83 10.71 8.60 -5.35
CA LEU A 83 10.37 7.48 -6.24
C LEU A 83 10.47 6.18 -5.44
N ALA A 84 9.64 5.20 -5.79
CA ALA A 84 9.63 3.90 -5.15
C ALA A 84 11.03 3.26 -5.22
N ASN A 85 11.60 2.97 -4.05
CA ASN A 85 12.85 2.21 -3.95
C ASN A 85 12.53 0.71 -3.79
N ASN A 86 13.53 -0.15 -4.02
CA ASN A 86 13.35 -1.60 -4.04
C ASN A 86 13.29 -2.21 -2.64
N PHE A 87 12.25 -1.84 -1.87
CA PHE A 87 11.93 -2.46 -0.59
C PHE A 87 10.88 -3.55 -0.79
N SER A 88 11.13 -4.72 -0.20
CA SER A 88 10.18 -5.83 -0.12
C SER A 88 10.32 -6.50 1.25
N LEU A 89 9.78 -5.83 2.27
CA LEU A 89 9.98 -6.19 3.67
C LEU A 89 8.74 -6.94 4.19
N LEU A 90 8.80 -8.27 4.20
CA LEU A 90 7.72 -9.13 4.67
C LEU A 90 7.79 -9.36 6.18
N ALA A 91 6.69 -9.09 6.88
CA ALA A 91 6.50 -9.29 8.30
C ALA A 91 5.40 -10.32 8.59
N LYS A 92 5.54 -11.04 9.71
CA LYS A 92 4.58 -12.05 10.20
C LYS A 92 3.77 -11.57 11.39
N ASN A 93 4.30 -10.64 12.17
CA ASN A 93 3.69 -10.17 13.40
C ASN A 93 3.87 -8.68 13.67
N ARG A 94 5.03 -8.11 13.29
CA ARG A 94 5.31 -6.68 13.52
C ARG A 94 5.93 -6.04 12.29
N LEU A 95 5.38 -4.91 11.89
CA LEU A 95 5.93 -4.07 10.83
C LEU A 95 5.92 -2.62 11.27
N TYR A 96 7.09 -2.00 11.31
CA TYR A 96 7.29 -0.61 11.67
C TYR A 96 7.98 0.10 10.51
N TYR A 97 7.47 1.28 10.17
CA TYR A 97 8.16 2.23 9.31
C TYR A 97 8.02 3.64 9.89
N ASN A 98 9.13 4.34 10.03
CA ASN A 98 9.15 5.73 10.41
C ASN A 98 10.35 6.46 9.80
N LEU A 99 10.33 7.79 9.87
CA LEU A 99 11.45 8.64 9.48
C LEU A 99 12.14 9.20 10.72
N PHE A 100 13.47 9.29 10.68
CA PHE A 100 14.30 9.88 11.73
C PHE A 100 15.19 10.96 11.14
N ASP A 101 15.19 12.15 11.75
CA ASP A 101 16.14 13.21 11.43
C ASP A 101 17.34 13.11 12.37
N SER A 102 18.51 12.83 11.80
CA SER A 102 19.79 12.78 12.51
C SER A 102 20.44 14.14 12.68
N SER A 103 19.88 15.20 12.09
CA SER A 103 20.34 16.57 12.30
C SER A 103 20.22 16.97 13.77
N ALA A 104 21.24 17.65 14.27
CA ALA A 104 21.24 18.23 15.61
C ALA A 104 20.69 19.67 15.63
N VAL A 105 20.43 20.27 14.46
CA VAL A 105 20.18 21.71 14.35
C VAL A 105 18.97 22.05 13.47
N THR A 106 18.73 21.28 12.41
CA THR A 106 17.73 21.63 11.40
C THR A 106 16.60 20.63 11.36
N ALA A 107 15.43 21.00 11.91
CA ALA A 107 14.21 20.22 11.72
C ALA A 107 13.81 20.23 10.24
N LYS A 108 13.15 19.15 9.79
CA LYS A 108 12.64 19.02 8.43
C LYS A 108 11.13 19.25 8.45
N THR A 109 10.64 20.18 7.64
CA THR A 109 9.21 20.45 7.52
C THR A 109 8.67 19.95 6.20
N ASP A 110 7.39 19.60 6.17
CA ASP A 110 6.70 19.13 4.97
C ASP A 110 7.43 17.99 4.25
N PHE A 111 8.06 17.07 5.00
CA PHE A 111 8.89 16.01 4.44
C PHE A 111 8.01 14.90 3.89
N LYS A 112 8.07 14.64 2.58
CA LYS A 112 7.12 13.76 1.91
C LYS A 112 7.56 12.30 1.95
N THR A 113 6.58 11.41 2.05
CA THR A 113 6.78 9.98 1.91
C THR A 113 5.51 9.28 1.47
N PHE A 114 5.68 8.19 0.72
CA PHE A 114 4.59 7.27 0.40
C PHE A 114 5.11 5.83 0.36
N PHE A 115 4.19 4.89 0.56
CA PHE A 115 4.50 3.47 0.57
C PHE A 115 3.26 2.63 0.26
N SER A 116 3.50 1.37 -0.11
CA SER A 116 2.43 0.42 -0.40
C SER A 116 2.57 -0.85 0.44
N LEU A 117 1.46 -1.33 0.99
CA LEU A 117 1.40 -2.48 1.87
C LEU A 117 0.63 -3.63 1.23
N TRP A 118 1.33 -4.71 0.91
CA TRP A 118 0.70 -5.97 0.52
C TRP A 118 0.17 -6.69 1.76
N VAL A 119 -1.11 -7.04 1.74
CA VAL A 119 -1.76 -7.91 2.71
C VAL A 119 -2.04 -9.26 2.05
N ILE A 120 -1.48 -10.32 2.63
CA ILE A 120 -1.42 -11.66 2.03
C ILE A 120 -1.97 -12.67 3.02
N LYS A 121 -2.94 -13.48 2.57
CA LYS A 121 -3.38 -14.66 3.31
C LYS A 121 -2.42 -15.82 3.04
N PRO A 122 -1.70 -16.36 4.06
CA PRO A 122 -0.69 -17.38 3.80
C PRO A 122 -1.33 -18.72 3.42
N THR A 123 -0.82 -19.30 2.34
CA THR A 123 -1.06 -20.71 1.97
C THR A 123 -0.19 -21.66 2.79
N VAL A 124 -0.42 -22.97 2.67
CA VAL A 124 0.43 -24.00 3.32
C VAL A 124 1.91 -23.82 2.96
N ALA A 125 2.22 -23.51 1.70
CA ALA A 125 3.59 -23.25 1.26
C ALA A 125 4.22 -22.03 1.94
N HIS A 126 3.46 -20.94 2.11
CA HIS A 126 3.92 -19.77 2.86
C HIS A 126 4.20 -20.14 4.32
N LYS A 127 3.27 -20.88 4.96
CA LYS A 127 3.42 -21.27 6.35
C LYS A 127 4.66 -22.14 6.57
N LEU A 128 4.88 -23.14 5.72
CA LEU A 128 6.08 -23.98 5.73
C LEU A 128 7.36 -23.16 5.56
N ARG A 129 7.40 -22.28 4.55
CA ARG A 129 8.58 -21.42 4.27
C ARG A 129 8.94 -20.52 5.46
N TYR A 130 7.95 -20.03 6.19
CA TYR A 130 8.13 -19.04 7.25
C TYR A 130 8.07 -19.61 8.68
N GLY A 131 8.02 -20.94 8.80
CA GLY A 131 7.97 -21.66 10.09
C GLY A 131 6.68 -21.40 10.88
N ILE A 132 5.57 -21.12 10.19
CA ILE A 132 4.26 -20.94 10.82
C ILE A 132 3.63 -22.34 11.01
N PRO A 133 3.15 -22.67 12.23
CA PRO A 133 2.51 -23.96 12.47
C PRO A 133 1.32 -24.23 11.54
N LEU A 134 1.28 -25.44 11.00
CA LEU A 134 0.17 -25.93 10.19
C LEU A 134 -0.93 -26.51 11.09
N THR A 135 -2.18 -26.22 10.74
CA THR A 135 -3.35 -26.91 11.31
C THR A 135 -3.39 -28.39 10.88
N ALA A 136 -4.19 -29.22 11.54
CA ALA A 136 -4.29 -30.65 11.22
C ALA A 136 -4.71 -30.91 9.76
N GLU A 137 -5.62 -30.10 9.22
CA GLU A 137 -6.06 -30.16 7.82
C GLU A 137 -4.94 -29.76 6.86
N GLU A 138 -4.19 -28.70 7.17
CA GLU A 138 -3.05 -28.26 6.37
C GLU A 138 -1.90 -29.27 6.39
N GLN A 139 -1.69 -29.96 7.51
CA GLN A 139 -0.73 -31.05 7.60
C GLN A 139 -1.15 -32.24 6.72
N LYS A 140 -2.45 -32.55 6.66
CA LYS A 140 -2.97 -33.58 5.75
C LYS A 140 -2.74 -33.17 4.30
N LEU A 141 -3.11 -31.94 3.93
CA LEU A 141 -2.88 -31.40 2.59
C LEU A 141 -1.40 -31.41 2.20
N ASN A 142 -0.51 -31.04 3.12
CA ASN A 142 0.93 -31.08 2.91
C ASN A 142 1.42 -32.49 2.57
N ARG A 143 0.94 -33.52 3.29
CA ARG A 143 1.31 -34.93 3.04
C ARG A 143 0.75 -35.44 1.71
N ASP A 144 -0.50 -35.12 1.42
CA ASP A 144 -1.20 -35.62 0.23
C ASP A 144 -0.60 -35.04 -1.06
N LEU A 145 -0.14 -33.78 -1.03
CA LEU A 145 0.40 -33.07 -2.21
C LEU A 145 1.93 -32.91 -2.22
N GLY A 146 2.64 -33.36 -1.16
CA GLY A 146 4.10 -33.23 -1.07
C GLY A 146 4.59 -31.77 -1.08
N ILE A 147 3.85 -30.85 -0.45
CA ILE A 147 4.13 -29.40 -0.55
C ILE A 147 5.49 -29.06 0.07
N SER A 148 5.88 -29.72 1.17
CA SER A 148 7.18 -29.56 1.82
C SER A 148 8.35 -29.69 0.85
N ASP A 149 8.31 -30.69 -0.02
CA ASP A 149 9.42 -31.01 -0.92
C ASP A 149 9.58 -29.92 -1.99
N THR A 150 8.48 -29.31 -2.40
CA THR A 150 8.49 -28.18 -3.35
C THR A 150 8.97 -26.88 -2.70
N VAL A 151 8.67 -26.67 -1.41
CA VAL A 151 9.15 -25.53 -0.63
C VAL A 151 10.65 -25.66 -0.38
N GLU A 152 11.13 -26.86 -0.05
CA GLU A 152 12.55 -27.15 0.15
C GLU A 152 13.36 -26.91 -1.14
N LYS A 153 12.81 -27.29 -2.29
CA LYS A 153 13.38 -26.99 -3.62
C LYS A 153 13.30 -25.51 -4.02
N GLY A 154 12.64 -24.66 -3.23
CA GLY A 154 12.46 -23.24 -3.51
C GLY A 154 11.45 -22.93 -4.63
N LEU A 155 10.63 -23.88 -5.04
CA LEU A 155 9.62 -23.69 -6.09
C LEU A 155 8.36 -23.00 -5.55
N LEU A 156 7.96 -23.31 -4.32
CA LEU A 156 6.82 -22.70 -3.65
C LEU A 156 7.23 -21.93 -2.38
N PRO A 157 6.46 -20.90 -1.99
CA PRO A 157 5.41 -20.24 -2.78
C PRO A 157 5.99 -19.50 -3.99
N LEU A 158 5.21 -19.38 -5.06
CA LEU A 158 5.62 -18.62 -6.25
C LEU A 158 5.84 -17.14 -5.90
N PRO A 159 6.65 -16.40 -6.66
CA PRO A 159 6.69 -14.94 -6.56
C PRO A 159 5.28 -14.34 -6.69
N LEU A 160 4.97 -13.31 -5.89
CA LEU A 160 3.61 -12.74 -5.80
C LEU A 160 3.05 -12.32 -7.16
N ALA A 161 3.87 -11.64 -7.97
CA ALA A 161 3.48 -11.22 -9.33
C ALA A 161 3.08 -12.42 -10.22
N GLN A 162 3.72 -13.59 -10.05
CA GLN A 162 3.35 -14.80 -10.79
C GLN A 162 2.10 -15.47 -10.23
N GLN A 163 1.83 -15.36 -8.93
CA GLN A 163 0.56 -15.84 -8.35
C GLN A 163 -0.60 -15.03 -8.94
N ILE A 164 -0.50 -13.71 -8.84
CA ILE A 164 -1.47 -12.74 -9.37
C ILE A 164 -1.73 -12.99 -10.86
N ALA A 165 -0.68 -13.06 -11.69
CA ALA A 165 -0.82 -13.27 -13.13
C ALA A 165 -1.42 -14.65 -13.53
N ARG A 166 -1.49 -15.61 -12.59
CA ARG A 166 -2.08 -16.94 -12.82
C ARG A 166 -3.50 -17.06 -12.26
N GLU A 167 -3.93 -16.12 -11.42
CA GLU A 167 -5.20 -16.20 -10.70
C GLU A 167 -6.34 -15.55 -11.48
N TYR A 168 -6.05 -14.58 -12.33
CA TYR A 168 -7.06 -13.92 -13.15
C TYR A 168 -6.51 -13.54 -14.52
N GLN A 169 -7.42 -13.37 -15.48
CA GLN A 169 -7.10 -12.96 -16.84
C GLN A 169 -7.44 -11.48 -17.03
N VAL A 170 -6.41 -10.66 -17.25
CA VAL A 170 -6.58 -9.25 -17.62
C VAL A 170 -7.15 -9.17 -19.04
N ILE A 171 -8.32 -8.57 -19.17
CA ILE A 171 -8.98 -8.32 -20.45
C ILE A 171 -8.50 -6.99 -21.01
N GLN A 172 -8.43 -5.97 -20.15
CA GLN A 172 -8.08 -4.61 -20.54
C GLN A 172 -7.48 -3.84 -19.36
N GLU A 173 -6.59 -2.89 -19.65
CA GLU A 173 -6.08 -1.92 -18.68
C GLU A 173 -6.32 -0.51 -19.24
N GLU A 174 -6.84 0.39 -18.39
CA GLU A 174 -7.22 1.75 -18.76
C GLU A 174 -6.71 2.75 -17.71
N THR A 175 -6.15 3.88 -18.16
CA THR A 175 -5.82 5.01 -17.29
C THR A 175 -6.84 6.11 -17.49
N HIS A 176 -7.46 6.52 -16.40
CA HIS A 176 -8.48 7.57 -16.36
C HIS A 176 -7.85 8.83 -15.76
N GLY A 177 -8.06 9.98 -16.38
CA GLY A 177 -7.44 11.25 -16.01
C GLY A 177 -8.46 12.37 -15.94
N PHE A 178 -8.41 13.15 -14.86
CA PHE A 178 -9.40 14.18 -14.57
C PHE A 178 -8.74 15.46 -14.07
N VAL A 179 -9.39 16.58 -14.39
CA VAL A 179 -9.14 17.88 -13.77
C VAL A 179 -10.42 18.27 -13.05
N VAL A 180 -10.37 18.36 -11.72
CA VAL A 180 -11.57 18.58 -10.91
C VAL A 180 -11.33 19.66 -9.87
N THR A 181 -12.36 20.48 -9.62
CA THR A 181 -12.40 21.37 -8.47
C THR A 181 -13.01 20.63 -7.30
N VAL A 182 -12.19 20.29 -6.30
CA VAL A 182 -12.61 19.56 -5.11
C VAL A 182 -13.27 20.56 -4.15
N PRO A 183 -14.57 20.44 -3.83
CA PRO A 183 -15.20 21.27 -2.82
C PRO A 183 -14.89 20.75 -1.41
N THR A 184 -15.20 21.54 -0.38
CA THR A 184 -15.02 21.13 1.03
C THR A 184 -15.93 19.97 1.44
N ALA A 185 -17.03 19.75 0.74
CA ALA A 185 -17.90 18.58 0.93
C ALA A 185 -17.31 17.28 0.35
N GLY A 186 -16.24 17.38 -0.45
CA GLY A 186 -15.73 16.30 -1.28
C GLY A 186 -16.53 16.08 -2.56
N ILE A 187 -15.97 15.29 -3.48
CA ILE A 187 -16.55 14.97 -4.78
C ILE A 187 -16.20 13.54 -5.19
N ASP A 188 -17.15 12.88 -5.85
CA ASP A 188 -16.92 11.62 -6.55
C ASP A 188 -16.23 11.95 -7.88
N VAL A 189 -14.99 11.47 -8.08
CA VAL A 189 -14.24 11.68 -9.32
C VAL A 189 -14.81 10.78 -10.40
N GLU A 190 -14.96 9.50 -10.08
CA GLU A 190 -15.55 8.52 -10.98
C GLU A 190 -16.08 7.32 -10.18
N THR A 191 -17.16 6.71 -10.69
CA THR A 191 -17.72 5.45 -10.19
C THR A 191 -17.72 4.44 -11.33
N LEU A 192 -16.97 3.35 -11.17
CA LEU A 192 -16.83 2.29 -12.14
C LEU A 192 -17.56 1.03 -11.68
N HIS A 193 -18.27 0.41 -12.61
CA HIS A 193 -18.96 -0.86 -12.40
C HIS A 193 -18.40 -1.91 -13.37
N PRO A 194 -18.05 -3.11 -12.90
CA PRO A 194 -17.66 -4.19 -13.79
C PRO A 194 -18.83 -4.64 -14.65
N VAL A 195 -18.52 -5.09 -15.87
CA VAL A 195 -19.51 -5.78 -16.72
C VAL A 195 -19.75 -7.19 -16.18
N ASN A 196 -20.90 -7.78 -16.49
CA ASN A 196 -21.21 -9.16 -16.13
C ASN A 196 -20.07 -10.12 -16.51
N GLY A 197 -19.63 -10.94 -15.55
CA GLY A 197 -18.51 -11.87 -15.72
C GLY A 197 -17.12 -11.23 -15.64
N GLN A 198 -17.03 -9.99 -15.14
CA GLN A 198 -15.77 -9.29 -14.90
C GLN A 198 -15.69 -8.77 -13.47
N PHE A 199 -14.48 -8.38 -13.07
CA PHE A 199 -14.22 -7.55 -11.89
C PHE A 199 -13.17 -6.49 -12.23
N LEU A 200 -13.09 -5.45 -11.40
CA LEU A 200 -12.15 -4.34 -11.57
C LEU A 200 -10.99 -4.49 -10.59
N VAL A 201 -9.80 -4.00 -10.97
CA VAL A 201 -8.67 -3.88 -10.05
C VAL A 201 -8.04 -2.50 -10.22
N LEU A 202 -8.03 -1.71 -9.15
CA LEU A 202 -7.25 -0.48 -9.09
C LEU A 202 -5.77 -0.83 -8.93
N THR A 203 -4.94 -0.40 -9.86
CA THR A 203 -3.52 -0.77 -9.89
C THR A 203 -2.58 0.38 -9.59
N LYS A 204 -2.97 1.61 -9.92
CA LYS A 204 -2.13 2.80 -9.72
C LYS A 204 -2.95 4.05 -9.49
N ILE A 205 -2.41 4.98 -8.72
CA ILE A 205 -2.99 6.30 -8.52
C ILE A 205 -1.87 7.36 -8.54
N SER A 206 -2.17 8.55 -9.05
CA SER A 206 -1.34 9.73 -8.91
C SER A 206 -2.20 10.99 -8.93
N ALA A 207 -1.78 12.03 -8.22
CA ALA A 207 -2.48 13.30 -8.16
C ALA A 207 -1.49 14.43 -7.96
N ASP A 208 -1.92 15.66 -8.26
CA ASP A 208 -1.20 16.85 -7.81
C ASP A 208 -1.03 16.81 -6.29
N GLN A 209 0.14 17.27 -5.84
CA GLN A 209 0.47 17.22 -4.41
C GLN A 209 -0.54 18.04 -3.59
N GLY A 210 -1.02 19.17 -4.11
CA GLY A 210 -1.76 20.13 -3.31
C GLY A 210 -0.89 20.64 -2.15
N VAL A 211 -1.52 21.25 -1.14
CA VAL A 211 -0.84 21.76 0.06
C VAL A 211 -1.50 21.21 1.34
N ALA A 212 -0.72 21.07 2.42
CA ALA A 212 -1.23 20.54 3.70
C ALA A 212 -2.47 21.29 4.21
N GLY A 213 -2.51 22.62 4.04
CA GLY A 213 -3.64 23.45 4.46
C GLY A 213 -4.97 23.13 3.76
N ASN A 214 -4.91 22.64 2.52
CA ASN A 214 -6.10 22.25 1.77
C ASN A 214 -6.53 20.83 2.13
N ASN A 215 -5.59 20.02 2.64
CA ASN A 215 -5.78 18.67 3.16
C ASN A 215 -6.60 17.81 2.18
N ILE A 216 -6.16 17.81 0.92
CA ILE A 216 -6.78 17.01 -0.13
C ILE A 216 -6.39 15.56 0.08
N ARG A 217 -7.39 14.68 0.03
CA ARG A 217 -7.24 13.24 0.25
C ARG A 217 -7.96 12.48 -0.84
N ILE A 218 -7.31 11.41 -1.29
CA ILE A 218 -7.91 10.39 -2.13
C ILE A 218 -8.61 9.43 -1.19
N ALA A 219 -9.90 9.18 -1.43
CA ALA A 219 -10.66 8.14 -0.78
C ALA A 219 -11.13 7.13 -1.82
N ILE A 220 -10.99 5.84 -1.50
CA ILE A 220 -11.36 4.74 -2.36
C ILE A 220 -12.54 4.03 -1.70
N ASP A 221 -13.64 3.86 -2.44
CA ASP A 221 -14.71 2.97 -2.04
C ASP A 221 -14.65 1.69 -2.87
N ARG A 222 -14.94 0.57 -2.22
CA ARG A 222 -14.93 -0.76 -2.83
C ARG A 222 -16.15 -1.53 -2.37
N ASP A 223 -16.94 -2.04 -3.29
CA ASP A 223 -18.04 -2.99 -3.04
C ASP A 223 -18.96 -2.54 -1.89
N MET A 224 -19.49 -1.32 -2.01
CA MET A 224 -20.37 -0.67 -1.02
C MET A 224 -19.70 -0.33 0.33
N VAL A 225 -18.39 -0.52 0.45
CA VAL A 225 -17.60 -0.06 1.60
C VAL A 225 -17.06 1.34 1.29
N SER A 226 -17.74 2.35 1.84
CA SER A 226 -17.27 3.73 1.78
C SER A 226 -15.99 3.92 2.57
N ASP A 227 -15.10 4.76 2.05
CA ASP A 227 -13.81 5.13 2.62
C ASP A 227 -13.07 3.87 3.07
N TYR A 228 -12.99 2.91 2.15
CA TYR A 228 -12.24 1.69 2.36
C TYR A 228 -10.78 2.02 2.68
N LEU A 229 -10.21 2.96 1.93
CA LEU A 229 -8.89 3.52 2.15
C LEU A 229 -8.92 5.03 1.89
N GLU A 230 -8.20 5.81 2.71
CA GLU A 230 -8.06 7.25 2.55
C GLU A 230 -6.63 7.66 2.84
N PHE A 231 -6.00 8.42 1.94
CA PHE A 231 -4.64 8.93 2.14
C PHE A 231 -4.47 10.30 1.47
N PRO A 232 -3.57 11.15 1.98
CA PRO A 232 -3.39 12.50 1.45
C PRO A 232 -2.71 12.52 0.08
N THR A 233 -3.00 13.55 -0.72
CA THR A 233 -2.28 13.79 -1.99
C THR A 233 -0.93 14.46 -1.77
N TYR A 234 -0.79 15.23 -0.69
CA TYR A 234 0.39 16.07 -0.43
C TYR A 234 1.64 15.30 0.00
N GLY A 235 1.50 14.03 0.40
CA GLY A 235 2.62 13.10 0.57
C GLY A 235 3.07 12.42 -0.73
N LEU A 236 2.30 12.55 -1.82
CA LEU A 236 2.65 11.96 -3.12
C LEU A 236 3.72 12.79 -3.82
N GLY A 237 4.30 12.21 -4.87
CA GLY A 237 5.32 12.85 -5.70
C GLY A 237 4.82 13.79 -6.81
N GLY A 238 3.52 14.08 -6.86
CA GLY A 238 2.85 14.75 -7.97
C GLY A 238 2.46 13.78 -9.09
N LEU A 239 1.86 14.30 -10.17
CA LEU A 239 1.36 13.52 -11.31
C LEU A 239 2.41 12.63 -11.99
N ASP A 240 3.69 12.98 -11.89
CA ASP A 240 4.78 12.22 -12.50
C ASP A 240 5.15 10.95 -11.72
N LYS A 241 4.60 10.78 -10.51
CA LYS A 241 4.93 9.68 -9.60
C LYS A 241 3.65 8.95 -9.21
N GLU A 242 3.60 7.69 -9.61
CA GLU A 242 2.47 6.80 -9.34
C GLU A 242 2.77 5.97 -8.10
N ILE A 243 1.76 5.85 -7.24
CA ILE A 243 1.78 4.86 -6.17
C ILE A 243 1.08 3.60 -6.66
N SER A 244 1.74 2.44 -6.56
CA SER A 244 1.09 1.18 -6.93
C SER A 244 0.16 0.73 -5.82
N CYS A 245 -0.94 0.16 -6.26
CA CYS A 245 -1.93 -0.48 -5.43
C CYS A 245 -2.45 -1.72 -6.15
N PHE A 246 -3.27 -2.48 -5.45
CA PHE A 246 -3.89 -3.66 -6.00
C PHE A 246 -5.15 -3.88 -5.20
N ILE A 247 -6.23 -3.20 -5.59
CA ILE A 247 -7.51 -3.21 -4.88
C ILE A 247 -8.55 -3.78 -5.84
N PRO A 248 -8.85 -5.09 -5.75
CA PRO A 248 -9.93 -5.72 -6.50
C PRO A 248 -11.30 -5.23 -6.03
N ALA A 249 -12.25 -5.09 -6.94
CA ALA A 249 -13.64 -4.74 -6.68
C ALA A 249 -14.58 -5.57 -7.57
N LEU A 250 -15.54 -6.28 -6.98
CA LEU A 250 -16.44 -7.19 -7.70
C LEU A 250 -17.72 -6.52 -8.22
N SER A 251 -18.10 -5.37 -7.68
CA SER A 251 -19.39 -4.73 -7.92
C SER A 251 -19.30 -3.22 -8.16
N GLU A 252 -18.47 -2.51 -7.39
CA GLU A 252 -18.26 -1.06 -7.57
C GLU A 252 -16.87 -0.67 -7.10
N LEU A 253 -16.18 0.12 -7.91
CA LEU A 253 -14.95 0.84 -7.54
C LEU A 253 -15.21 2.34 -7.72
N ARG A 254 -15.07 3.11 -6.64
CA ARG A 254 -15.29 4.56 -6.68
C ARG A 254 -14.07 5.30 -6.17
N ILE A 255 -13.66 6.32 -6.90
CA ILE A 255 -12.59 7.23 -6.49
C ILE A 255 -13.23 8.54 -6.09
N LYS A 256 -12.90 9.01 -4.88
CA LYS A 256 -13.40 10.26 -4.33
C LYS A 256 -12.23 11.15 -3.93
N LEU A 257 -12.48 12.45 -3.93
CA LEU A 257 -11.59 13.45 -3.37
C LEU A 257 -12.29 14.18 -2.24
N LYS A 258 -11.58 14.37 -1.14
CA LYS A 258 -12.03 15.15 0.02
C LYS A 258 -11.06 16.28 0.25
N ALA A 259 -11.54 17.44 0.68
CA ALA A 259 -10.69 18.59 0.99
C ALA A 259 -11.24 19.37 2.18
N THR A 260 -10.37 20.08 2.88
CA THR A 260 -10.76 21.06 3.92
C THR A 260 -10.95 22.45 3.32
N THR A 261 -10.17 22.78 2.30
CA THR A 261 -10.29 24.01 1.51
C THR A 261 -10.39 23.63 0.05
N GLY A 262 -11.33 24.21 -0.69
CA GLY A 262 -11.56 23.82 -2.07
C GLY A 262 -10.42 24.23 -3.00
N GLU A 263 -10.03 23.33 -3.90
CA GLU A 263 -8.91 23.54 -4.83
C GLU A 263 -9.12 22.73 -6.11
N ALA A 264 -8.60 23.22 -7.23
CA ALA A 264 -8.53 22.46 -8.46
C ALA A 264 -7.29 21.58 -8.47
N ILE A 265 -7.46 20.26 -8.66
CA ILE A 265 -6.35 19.33 -8.79
C ILE A 265 -6.55 18.40 -9.99
N ASN A 266 -5.42 17.99 -10.54
CA ASN A 266 -5.36 16.90 -11.49
C ASN A 266 -5.19 15.57 -10.74
N ILE A 267 -5.89 14.55 -11.19
CA ILE A 267 -5.78 13.18 -10.68
C ILE A 267 -5.82 12.20 -11.84
N ARG A 268 -5.05 11.13 -11.74
CA ARG A 268 -5.18 9.97 -12.62
C ARG A 268 -5.10 8.67 -11.84
N PHE A 269 -5.75 7.64 -12.35
CA PHE A 269 -5.65 6.30 -11.80
C PHE A 269 -5.80 5.26 -12.91
N THR A 270 -5.26 4.07 -12.67
CA THR A 270 -5.26 2.96 -13.62
C THR A 270 -6.09 1.81 -13.08
N VAL A 271 -6.97 1.27 -13.92
CA VAL A 271 -7.84 0.15 -13.60
C VAL A 271 -7.65 -0.96 -14.61
N GLN A 272 -7.53 -2.19 -14.12
CA GLN A 272 -7.63 -3.40 -14.93
C GLN A 272 -9.06 -3.95 -14.87
N LYS A 273 -9.57 -4.37 -16.03
CA LYS A 273 -10.77 -5.18 -16.17
C LYS A 273 -10.34 -6.63 -16.31
N CYS A 274 -10.78 -7.48 -15.40
CA CYS A 274 -10.36 -8.88 -15.32
C CYS A 274 -11.56 -9.80 -15.49
N ALA A 275 -11.36 -10.95 -16.13
CA ALA A 275 -12.40 -11.97 -16.24
C ALA A 275 -12.67 -12.61 -14.86
N LEU A 276 -13.93 -12.75 -14.49
CA LEU A 276 -14.34 -13.54 -13.33
C LEU A 276 -14.34 -15.02 -13.74
N THR A 277 -13.37 -15.78 -13.23
CA THR A 277 -13.19 -17.22 -13.50
C THR A 277 -13.84 -18.09 -12.45
#